data_AF-A0A940JPN2-F1
#
_entry.id   AF-A0A940JPN2-F1
#
_cell.length_a   1.000
_cell.length_b   1.000
_cell.length_c   1.000
_cell.angle_alpha   90.00
_cell.angle_beta   90.00
_cell.angle_gamma   90.00
#
_symmetry.space_group_name_H-M   'P 1'
#
loop_
_entity.id
_entity.type
_entity.pdbx_description
1 polymer ?
#
loop_
_entity_poly.entity_id
_entity_poly.type
_entity_poly.pdbx_seq_one_letter_code
_entity_poly.pdbx_strand_id
1 'polypeptide(L)'
;MVDDTTHRATFEAGLAKRKRVLGDEYVERSLGRTSEFARPIQELVTEYCWGGIWTRDGLPDKTRSLINLAMLSALNRGHELGAHVRGALRNGATVEEIQEVLLQVAIYVGVPASLESFRIAEAKIEEMKAAGEL
;
A
#
# COMPACT_ATOMS: atom_id res chain seq x y z
N MET A 1 -20.26 -17.45 17.39
CA MET A 1 -18.94 -18.11 17.31
C MET A 1 -18.49 -17.93 15.88
N VAL A 2 -17.60 -16.98 15.60
CA VAL A 2 -17.00 -16.87 14.27
C VAL A 2 -16.13 -18.10 14.11
N ASP A 3 -16.39 -18.89 13.07
CA ASP A 3 -15.65 -20.12 12.81
C ASP A 3 -14.16 -19.79 12.58
N ASP A 4 -13.26 -20.50 13.27
CA ASP A 4 -11.80 -20.33 13.18
C ASP A 4 -11.31 -20.50 11.72
N THR A 5 -12.07 -21.24 10.90
CA THR A 5 -11.81 -21.38 9.46
C THR A 5 -11.94 -20.06 8.69
N THR A 6 -12.82 -19.14 9.12
CA THR A 6 -13.06 -17.86 8.42
C THR A 6 -11.91 -16.88 8.67
N HIS A 7 -11.39 -16.83 9.90
CA HIS A 7 -10.20 -16.03 10.23
C HIS A 7 -8.99 -16.50 9.42
N ARG A 8 -8.72 -17.81 9.44
CA ARG A 8 -7.61 -18.39 8.67
C ARG A 8 -7.74 -18.12 7.17
N ALA A 9 -8.91 -18.35 6.57
CA ALA A 9 -9.12 -18.13 5.14
C ALA A 9 -8.93 -16.65 4.75
N THR A 10 -9.43 -15.73 5.58
CA THR A 10 -9.29 -14.28 5.35
C THR A 10 -7.83 -13.84 5.49
N PHE A 11 -7.12 -14.36 6.48
CA PHE A 11 -5.70 -14.10 6.67
C PHE A 11 -4.87 -14.59 5.49
N GLU A 12 -5.08 -15.82 5.02
CA GLU A 12 -4.34 -16.41 3.89
C GLU A 12 -4.59 -15.62 2.59
N ALA A 13 -5.85 -15.29 2.30
CA ALA A 13 -6.19 -14.45 1.15
C ALA A 13 -5.58 -13.05 1.26
N GLY A 14 -5.60 -12.47 2.46
CA GLY A 14 -5.01 -11.18 2.76
C GLY A 14 -3.49 -11.18 2.61
N LEU A 15 -2.81 -12.22 3.08
CA LEU A 15 -1.37 -12.37 2.93
C LEU A 15 -0.98 -12.48 1.45
N ALA A 16 -1.71 -13.28 0.67
CA ALA A 16 -1.49 -13.41 -0.76
C ALA A 16 -1.70 -12.08 -1.51
N LYS A 17 -2.76 -11.33 -1.17
CA LYS A 17 -3.02 -10.00 -1.75
C LYS A 17 -1.95 -9.00 -1.35
N ARG A 18 -1.57 -8.94 -0.06
CA ARG A 18 -0.51 -8.05 0.45
C ARG A 18 0.81 -8.28 -0.25
N LYS A 19 1.20 -9.55 -0.43
CA LYS A 19 2.41 -9.97 -1.17
C LYS A 19 2.39 -9.55 -2.63
N ARG A 20 1.27 -9.77 -3.32
CA ARG A 20 1.08 -9.31 -4.71
C ARG A 20 1.35 -7.80 -4.85
N VAL A 21 0.74 -7.01 -3.97
CA VAL A 21 0.81 -5.54 -4.01
C VAL A 21 2.19 -5.04 -3.57
N LEU A 22 2.63 -5.37 -2.35
CA LEU A 22 3.85 -4.79 -1.76
C LEU A 22 5.15 -5.53 -2.11
N GLY A 23 5.06 -6.73 -2.67
CA GLY A 23 6.20 -7.59 -2.98
C GLY A 23 6.50 -8.61 -1.86
N ASP A 24 6.85 -9.83 -2.26
CA ASP A 24 7.08 -10.96 -1.35
C ASP A 24 8.17 -10.65 -0.32
N GLU A 25 9.34 -10.21 -0.80
CA GLU A 25 10.49 -9.90 0.07
C GLU A 25 10.17 -8.80 1.10
N TYR A 26 9.39 -7.79 0.70
CA TYR A 26 8.99 -6.71 1.60
C TYR A 26 8.09 -7.24 2.72
N VAL A 27 7.07 -8.04 2.36
CA VAL A 27 6.11 -8.59 3.32
C VAL A 27 6.78 -9.60 4.25
N GLU A 28 7.65 -10.45 3.71
CA GLU A 28 8.40 -11.43 4.51
C GLU A 28 9.33 -10.75 5.50
N ARG A 29 10.01 -9.68 5.09
CA ARG A 29 10.84 -8.86 6.00
C ARG A 29 9.99 -8.17 7.07
N SER A 30 8.82 -7.64 6.70
CA SER A 30 7.90 -6.99 7.63
C SER A 30 7.41 -7.97 8.71
N LEU A 31 6.94 -9.15 8.29
CA LEU A 31 6.45 -10.19 9.22
C LEU A 31 7.58 -10.81 10.04
N GLY A 32 8.75 -11.06 9.43
CA GLY A 32 9.91 -11.65 10.12
C GLY A 32 10.49 -10.74 11.22
N ARG A 33 10.29 -9.42 11.13
CA ARG A 33 10.71 -8.44 12.15
C ARG A 33 9.62 -8.09 13.16
N THR A 34 8.44 -8.69 13.04
CA THR A 34 7.30 -8.39 13.91
C THR A 34 7.51 -9.02 15.28
N SER A 35 7.60 -8.16 16.31
CA SER A 35 7.65 -8.60 17.70
C SER A 35 6.32 -9.17 18.16
N GLU A 36 6.31 -9.91 19.27
CA GLU A 36 5.06 -10.40 19.88
C GLU A 36 4.09 -9.27 20.19
N PHE A 37 4.59 -8.13 20.70
CA PHE A 37 3.79 -6.92 20.93
C PHE A 37 3.11 -6.39 19.66
N ALA A 38 3.81 -6.41 18.52
CA ALA A 38 3.30 -5.90 17.25
C ALA A 38 2.54 -6.95 16.42
N ARG A 39 2.52 -8.21 16.83
CA ARG A 39 1.88 -9.30 16.08
C ARG A 39 0.37 -9.09 15.88
N PRO A 40 -0.42 -8.71 16.90
CA PRO A 40 -1.86 -8.55 16.73
C PRO A 40 -2.24 -7.49 15.69
N ILE A 41 -1.46 -6.40 15.58
CA ILE A 41 -1.74 -5.37 14.58
C ILE A 41 -1.37 -5.83 13.16
N GLN A 42 -0.33 -6.64 13.00
CA GLN A 42 0.00 -7.23 11.69
C GLN A 42 -1.04 -8.24 11.23
N GLU A 43 -1.58 -9.04 12.15
CA GLU A 43 -2.69 -9.95 11.88
C GLU A 43 -3.94 -9.18 11.49
N LEU A 44 -4.33 -8.17 12.27
CA LEU A 44 -5.48 -7.31 11.98
C LEU A 44 -5.37 -6.66 10.58
N VAL A 45 -4.21 -6.06 10.26
CA VAL A 45 -4.00 -5.43 8.95
C VAL A 45 -4.04 -6.47 7.82
N THR A 46 -3.45 -7.63 8.02
CA THR A 46 -3.43 -8.71 7.02
C THR A 46 -4.85 -9.22 6.75
N GLU A 47 -5.64 -9.49 7.79
CA GLU A 47 -7.02 -9.94 7.65
C GLU A 47 -7.93 -8.84 7.08
N TYR A 48 -8.03 -7.70 7.74
CA TYR A 48 -9.08 -6.73 7.42
C TYR A 48 -8.74 -5.86 6.23
N CYS A 49 -7.53 -5.27 6.19
CA CYS A 49 -7.16 -4.43 5.07
C CYS A 49 -7.02 -5.30 3.82
N TRP A 50 -6.15 -6.30 3.86
CA TRP A 50 -5.83 -7.05 2.66
C TRP A 50 -6.86 -8.13 2.35
N GLY A 51 -7.24 -8.95 3.34
CA GLY A 51 -8.16 -10.07 3.16
C GLY A 51 -9.63 -9.69 3.10
N GLY A 52 -10.03 -8.60 3.76
CA GLY A 52 -11.42 -8.16 3.86
C GLY A 52 -11.80 -7.07 2.86
N ILE A 53 -10.89 -6.13 2.55
CA ILE A 53 -11.20 -4.98 1.69
C ILE A 53 -10.56 -5.07 0.31
N TRP A 54 -9.27 -5.43 0.22
CA TRP A 54 -8.54 -5.45 -1.06
C TRP A 54 -8.80 -6.71 -1.92
N THR A 55 -9.39 -7.75 -1.34
CA THR A 55 -9.90 -8.93 -2.07
C THR A 55 -11.28 -8.73 -2.65
N ARG A 56 -12.02 -7.70 -2.22
CA ARG A 56 -13.39 -7.46 -2.71
C ARG A 56 -13.38 -7.07 -4.17
N ASP A 57 -14.43 -7.47 -4.86
CA ASP A 57 -14.75 -6.95 -6.18
C ASP A 57 -15.19 -5.47 -6.11
N GLY A 58 -15.27 -4.82 -7.27
CA GLY A 58 -15.82 -3.47 -7.44
C GLY A 58 -14.82 -2.43 -7.92
N LEU A 59 -13.59 -2.44 -7.39
CA LEU A 59 -12.50 -1.58 -7.87
C LEU A 59 -11.26 -2.41 -8.24
N PRO A 60 -10.64 -2.16 -9.40
CA PRO A 60 -9.35 -2.74 -9.75
C PRO A 60 -8.26 -2.34 -8.74
N ASP A 61 -7.27 -3.21 -8.56
CA ASP A 61 -6.14 -2.99 -7.63
C ASP A 61 -5.41 -1.67 -7.93
N LYS A 62 -5.27 -1.30 -9.22
CA LYS A 62 -4.70 -0.01 -9.64
C LYS A 62 -5.45 1.18 -9.04
N THR A 63 -6.77 1.20 -9.19
CA THR A 63 -7.62 2.28 -8.66
C THR A 63 -7.58 2.34 -7.14
N ARG A 64 -7.57 1.18 -6.47
CA ARG A 64 -7.42 1.12 -5.01
C ARG A 64 -6.10 1.72 -4.55
N SER A 65 -4.99 1.42 -5.23
CA SER A 65 -3.69 2.01 -4.94
C SER A 65 -3.69 3.52 -5.10
N LEU A 66 -4.22 4.05 -6.20
CA LEU A 66 -4.28 5.50 -6.44
C LEU A 66 -5.10 6.24 -5.36
N ILE A 67 -6.25 5.68 -4.97
CA ILE A 67 -7.06 6.24 -3.86
C ILE A 67 -6.25 6.18 -2.54
N ASN A 68 -5.56 5.07 -2.28
CA ASN A 68 -4.76 4.93 -1.07
C ASN A 68 -3.59 5.93 -1.01
N LEU A 69 -2.94 6.22 -2.14
CA LEU A 69 -1.91 7.27 -2.20
C LEU A 69 -2.48 8.63 -1.80
N ALA A 70 -3.63 9.02 -2.33
CA ALA A 70 -4.29 10.27 -1.95
C ALA A 70 -4.61 10.32 -0.44
N MET A 71 -5.12 9.22 0.13
CA MET A 71 -5.43 9.15 1.57
C MET A 71 -4.17 9.20 2.44
N LEU A 72 -3.10 8.50 2.07
CA LEU A 72 -1.84 8.52 2.83
C LEU A 72 -1.16 9.90 2.77
N SER A 73 -1.24 10.58 1.63
CA SER A 73 -0.83 11.97 1.49
C SER A 73 -1.66 12.90 2.38
N ALA A 74 -2.99 12.75 2.40
CA ALA A 74 -3.88 13.52 3.27
C ALA A 74 -3.58 13.34 4.77
N LEU A 75 -3.16 12.13 5.16
CA LEU A 75 -2.83 11.79 6.54
C LEU A 75 -1.36 12.08 6.91
N ASN A 76 -0.55 12.58 5.97
CA ASN A 76 0.90 12.75 6.12
C ASN A 76 1.61 11.48 6.65
N ARG A 77 1.28 10.32 6.09
CA ARG A 77 1.88 9.02 6.44
C ARG A 77 2.99 8.66 5.45
N GLY A 78 4.07 9.43 5.48
CA GLY A 78 5.13 9.34 4.47
C GLY A 78 5.83 7.98 4.34
N HIS A 79 6.08 7.29 5.46
CA HIS A 79 6.65 5.94 5.44
C HIS A 79 5.78 4.94 4.65
N GLU A 80 4.47 4.95 4.92
CA GLU A 80 3.51 4.09 4.23
C GLU A 80 3.31 4.52 2.77
N LEU A 81 3.32 5.83 2.50
CA LEU A 81 3.20 6.37 1.15
C LEU A 81 4.27 5.77 0.23
N GLY A 82 5.53 5.74 0.67
CA GLY A 82 6.62 5.13 -0.11
C GLY A 82 6.40 3.65 -0.41
N ALA A 83 5.93 2.86 0.56
CA ALA A 83 5.62 1.44 0.31
C ALA A 83 4.47 1.28 -0.70
N HIS A 84 3.46 2.16 -0.62
CA HIS A 84 2.30 2.10 -1.50
C HIS A 84 2.54 2.72 -2.89
N VAL A 85 3.55 3.56 -3.10
CA VAL A 85 3.98 3.99 -4.44
C VAL A 85 4.50 2.78 -5.22
N ARG A 86 5.38 1.98 -4.60
CA ARG A 86 5.83 0.70 -5.17
C ARG A 86 4.64 -0.22 -5.46
N GLY A 87 3.72 -0.33 -4.51
CA GLY A 87 2.51 -1.15 -4.68
C GLY A 87 1.57 -0.65 -5.80
N ALA A 88 1.46 0.66 -6.02
CA ALA A 88 0.68 1.23 -7.10
C ALA A 88 1.27 0.85 -8.47
N LEU A 89 2.58 1.02 -8.65
CA LEU A 89 3.28 0.68 -9.87
C LEU A 89 3.17 -0.81 -10.20
N ARG A 90 3.34 -1.69 -9.20
CA ARG A 90 3.14 -3.14 -9.35
C ARG A 90 1.72 -3.53 -9.74
N ASN A 91 0.73 -2.75 -9.31
CA ASN A 91 -0.67 -2.92 -9.71
C ASN A 91 -0.99 -2.30 -11.09
N GLY A 92 0.03 -1.82 -11.81
CA GLY A 92 -0.11 -1.26 -13.15
C GLY A 92 -0.46 0.22 -13.20
N ALA A 93 -0.33 0.95 -12.09
CA ALA A 93 -0.35 2.42 -12.14
C ALA A 93 0.88 2.91 -12.90
N THR A 94 0.72 3.94 -13.72
CA THR A 94 1.88 4.62 -14.33
C THR A 94 2.44 5.70 -13.40
N VAL A 95 3.68 6.13 -13.65
CA VAL A 95 4.27 7.27 -12.93
C VAL A 95 3.41 8.52 -13.13
N GLU A 96 2.87 8.70 -14.34
CA GLU A 96 1.98 9.82 -14.69
C GLU A 96 0.66 9.75 -13.91
N GLU A 97 0.04 8.57 -13.77
CA GLU A 97 -1.18 8.43 -12.97
C GLU A 97 -0.94 8.77 -11.49
N ILE A 98 0.22 8.38 -10.93
CA ILE A 98 0.60 8.75 -9.56
C ILE A 98 0.81 10.26 -9.46
N GLN A 99 1.52 10.86 -10.42
CA GLN A 99 1.73 12.30 -10.48
C GLN A 99 0.41 13.08 -10.49
N GLU A 100 -0.56 12.68 -11.33
CA GLU A 100 -1.87 13.33 -11.41
C GLU A 100 -2.64 13.28 -10.08
N VAL A 101 -2.57 12.16 -9.36
CA VAL A 101 -3.16 12.06 -8.01
C VAL A 101 -2.50 13.02 -7.03
N LEU A 102 -1.16 13.12 -7.04
CA LEU A 102 -0.45 14.02 -6.13
C LEU A 102 -0.67 15.50 -6.46
N LEU A 103 -0.93 15.85 -7.72
CA LEU A 103 -1.38 17.19 -8.10
C LEU A 103 -2.76 17.52 -7.51
N GLN A 104 -3.69 16.56 -7.50
CA GLN A 104 -4.99 16.75 -6.83
C GLN A 104 -4.81 16.97 -5.32
N VAL A 105 -3.89 16.25 -4.68
CA VAL A 105 -3.54 16.47 -3.26
C VAL A 105 -3.13 17.93 -3.02
N ALA A 106 -2.36 18.55 -3.92
CA ALA A 106 -1.94 19.95 -3.74
C ALA A 106 -3.14 20.91 -3.62
N ILE A 107 -4.20 20.65 -4.37
CA ILE A 107 -5.38 21.51 -4.45
C ILE A 107 -6.34 21.24 -3.30
N TYR A 108 -6.58 19.98 -2.95
CA TYR A 108 -7.64 19.62 -2.00
C TYR A 108 -7.13 19.39 -0.56
N VAL A 109 -5.86 19.05 -0.40
CA VAL A 109 -5.23 18.79 0.91
C VAL A 109 -4.23 19.89 1.27
N GLY A 110 -3.64 20.53 0.26
CA GLY A 110 -2.73 21.66 0.40
C GLY A 110 -1.34 21.34 -0.16
N VAL A 111 -0.70 22.39 -0.68
CA VAL A 111 0.61 22.33 -1.34
C VAL A 111 1.69 21.66 -0.47
N PRO A 112 1.81 21.91 0.85
CA PRO A 112 2.86 21.27 1.66
C PRO A 112 2.76 19.73 1.72
N ALA A 113 1.54 19.19 1.85
CA ALA A 113 1.33 17.74 1.88
C ALA A 113 1.66 17.10 0.52
N SER A 114 1.31 17.78 -0.57
CA SER A 114 1.67 17.34 -1.92
C SER A 114 3.17 17.38 -2.14
N LEU A 115 3.87 18.46 -1.80
CA LEU A 115 5.32 18.57 -1.97
C LEU A 115 6.10 17.48 -1.23
N GLU A 116 5.67 17.14 -0.01
CA GLU A 116 6.23 16.00 0.73
C GLU A 116 5.97 14.69 0.00
N SER A 117 4.73 14.49 -0.47
CA SER A 117 4.33 13.29 -1.18
C SER A 117 5.08 13.10 -2.50
N PHE A 118 5.32 14.17 -3.25
CA PHE A 118 6.12 14.18 -4.46
C PHE A 118 7.56 13.75 -4.17
N ARG A 119 8.19 14.31 -3.14
CA ARG A 119 9.56 13.94 -2.74
C ARG A 119 9.67 12.44 -2.40
N ILE A 120 8.69 11.90 -1.68
CA ILE A 120 8.65 10.49 -1.32
C ILE A 120 8.43 9.61 -2.55
N ALA A 121 7.48 9.98 -3.42
CA ALA A 121 7.18 9.23 -4.62
C ALA A 121 8.36 9.19 -5.59
N GLU A 122 8.99 10.35 -5.84
CA GLU A 122 10.19 10.46 -6.67
C GLU A 122 11.32 9.59 -6.14
N ALA A 123 11.64 9.70 -4.84
CA ALA A 123 12.68 8.88 -4.23
C ALA A 123 12.40 7.37 -4.38
N LYS A 124 11.13 6.95 -4.23
CA LYS A 124 10.75 5.55 -4.40
C LYS A 124 10.83 5.08 -5.86
N ILE A 125 10.40 5.92 -6.81
CA ILE A 125 10.46 5.63 -8.24
C ILE A 125 11.92 5.46 -8.68
N GLU A 126 12.82 6.35 -8.26
CA GLU A 126 14.25 6.25 -8.58
C GLU A 126 14.90 5.02 -7.94
N GLU A 127 14.55 4.68 -6.69
CA GLU A 127 14.97 3.42 -6.06
C GLU A 127 14.56 2.19 -6.89
N MET A 128 13.31 2.16 -7.39
CA MET A 128 12.80 1.06 -8.20
C MET A 128 13.46 0.98 -9.57
N LYS A 129 13.71 2.12 -10.24
CA LYS A 129 14.48 2.16 -11.50
C LYS A 129 15.90 1.64 -11.31
N ALA A 130 16.58 2.06 -10.25
CA ALA A 130 17.92 1.61 -9.93
C ALA A 130 17.99 0.09 -9.65
N ALA A 131 16.89 -0.48 -9.13
CA ALA A 131 16.73 -1.91 -8.91
C ALA A 131 16.27 -2.70 -10.16
N GLY A 132 15.95 -2.03 -11.29
CA GLY A 132 15.42 -2.68 -12.49
C GLY A 132 13.98 -3.18 -12.35
N GLU A 133 13.20 -2.60 -11.45
CA GLU A 133 11.79 -2.94 -11.20
C GLU A 133 10.78 -2.12 -12.04
N LEU A 134 11.27 -1.15 -12.82
CA LEU A 134 10.53 -0.25 -13.71
C LEU A 134 11.23 -0.20 -15.08
#